data_AF-A0A1M6T6I6-F1
#
_entry.id   AF-A0A1M6T6I6-F1
#
_cell.length_a   1.000
_cell.length_b   1.000
_cell.length_c   1.000
_cell.angle_alpha   90.00
_cell.angle_beta   90.00
_cell.angle_gamma   90.00
#
_symmetry.space_group_name_H-M   'P 1'
#
loop_
_entity.id
_entity.type
_entity.pdbx_description
1 polymer ?
#
loop_
_entity_poly.entity_id
_entity_poly.type
_entity_poly.pdbx_seq_one_letter_code
_entity_poly.pdbx_strand_id
1 'polypeptide(L)'
;MKKSILWGLLSVAAFSLCGCLNPHLSSMGASTMVVAHQPRLAVNGDSSAITLSADVFGGAKMNGRNIKDGFSAGASAALNYRPFGISSPLYVQAAFGGKGGNASLECSESGKCNDGYNAWLETSKGRKKYSFWNLQERMTVGADFDIGPMVLGLGAGVQLFEGGGDFDDIRDYLGKSLAENDDEGYGVKLYSTARVGARLGRYGVVAVDADFMWLKTMNVGLMLNYFHPSGFHGGVFAAEKVGYGVNFGKTFSF
;
A
#
# COMPACT_ATOMS: atom_id res chain seq x y z
N MET A 1 -8.78 47.79 17.35
CA MET A 1 -8.02 46.71 16.67
C MET A 1 -7.31 45.69 17.59
N LYS A 2 -7.33 45.81 18.93
CA LYS A 2 -6.65 44.86 19.84
C LYS A 2 -7.53 43.70 20.37
N LYS A 3 -8.87 43.84 20.36
CA LYS A 3 -9.79 42.81 20.89
C LYS A 3 -10.03 41.65 19.90
N SER A 4 -10.06 41.91 18.59
CA SER A 4 -10.29 40.89 17.56
C SER A 4 -9.16 39.86 17.45
N ILE A 5 -7.91 40.26 17.70
CA ILE A 5 -6.75 39.34 17.70
C ILE A 5 -6.78 38.42 18.92
N LEU A 6 -7.21 38.94 20.09
CA LEU A 6 -7.32 38.16 21.32
C LEU A 6 -8.43 37.11 21.22
N TRP A 7 -9.57 37.45 20.60
CA TRP A 7 -10.67 36.51 20.36
C TRP A 7 -10.31 35.43 19.32
N GLY A 8 -9.54 35.79 18.28
CA GLY A 8 -9.00 34.81 17.31
C GLY A 8 -8.01 33.83 17.94
N LEU A 9 -7.12 34.31 18.81
CA LEU A 9 -6.17 33.47 19.56
C LEU A 9 -6.88 32.58 20.60
N LEU A 10 -7.94 33.07 21.24
CA LEU A 10 -8.77 32.29 22.17
C LEU A 10 -9.60 31.21 21.46
N SER A 11 -10.08 31.43 20.22
CA SER A 11 -10.75 30.40 19.43
C SER A 11 -9.79 29.29 18.97
N VAL A 12 -8.57 29.64 18.54
CA VAL A 12 -7.54 28.64 18.17
C VAL A 12 -7.06 27.86 19.40
N ALA A 13 -6.92 28.52 20.55
CA ALA A 13 -6.63 27.87 21.82
C ALA A 13 -7.78 26.95 22.29
N ALA A 14 -9.05 27.35 22.10
CA ALA A 14 -10.22 26.53 22.43
C ALA A 14 -10.37 25.30 21.52
N PHE A 15 -10.04 25.39 20.23
CA PHE A 15 -9.93 24.22 19.35
C PHE A 15 -8.77 23.29 19.73
N SER A 16 -7.69 23.82 20.31
CA SER A 16 -6.58 23.00 20.83
C SER A 16 -6.81 22.42 22.23
N LEU A 17 -7.82 22.91 22.98
CA LEU A 17 -8.07 22.52 24.37
C LEU A 17 -9.36 21.72 24.60
N CYS A 18 -10.25 21.60 23.60
CA CYS A 18 -11.53 20.88 23.74
C CYS A 18 -11.90 19.93 22.58
N GLY A 19 -10.98 19.52 21.72
CA GLY A 19 -11.31 18.67 20.58
C GLY A 19 -10.27 17.60 20.29
N CYS A 20 -10.22 16.54 21.09
CA CYS A 20 -9.63 15.30 20.63
C CYS A 20 -10.37 14.87 19.35
N LEU A 21 -9.66 14.73 18.23
CA LEU A 21 -10.27 14.32 16.97
C LEU A 21 -10.71 12.85 17.08
N ASN A 22 -11.83 12.52 16.43
CA ASN A 22 -12.18 11.12 16.30
C ASN A 22 -11.12 10.41 15.45
N PRO A 23 -10.58 9.26 15.90
CA PRO A 23 -9.64 8.50 15.11
C PRO A 23 -10.31 8.01 13.84
N HIS A 24 -9.59 8.08 12.72
CA HIS A 24 -10.06 7.58 11.44
C HIS A 24 -9.58 6.15 11.20
N LEU A 25 -10.49 5.20 11.20
CA LEU A 25 -10.19 3.80 10.89
C LEU A 25 -10.49 3.53 9.41
N SER A 26 -9.70 2.65 8.80
CA SER A 26 -9.90 2.23 7.41
C SER A 26 -9.66 0.73 7.31
N SER A 27 -10.30 0.08 6.34
CA SER A 27 -10.16 -1.36 6.18
C SER A 27 -8.74 -1.77 5.90
N MET A 28 -8.46 -3.05 6.16
CA MET A 28 -7.23 -3.69 5.72
C MET A 28 -7.20 -3.83 4.18
N GLY A 29 -8.37 -3.87 3.53
CA GLY A 29 -8.54 -3.81 2.09
C GLY A 29 -7.93 -2.55 1.48
N ALA A 30 -8.12 -1.39 2.11
CA ALA A 30 -7.54 -0.11 1.72
C ALA A 30 -6.04 0.00 2.09
N SER A 31 -5.22 -0.94 1.62
CA SER A 31 -3.76 -0.95 1.76
C SER A 31 -3.09 -1.06 0.39
N THR A 32 -1.84 -0.61 0.29
CA THR A 32 -1.09 -0.70 -0.97
C THR A 32 -0.86 -2.17 -1.33
N MET A 33 -1.32 -2.58 -2.52
CA MET A 33 -1.06 -3.92 -3.06
C MET A 33 0.44 -4.09 -3.30
N VAL A 34 1.00 -5.22 -2.84
CA VAL A 34 2.38 -5.60 -3.11
C VAL A 34 2.41 -6.30 -4.46
N VAL A 35 2.97 -5.65 -5.47
CA VAL A 35 3.10 -6.20 -6.83
C VAL A 35 4.46 -5.79 -7.38
N ALA A 36 5.32 -6.77 -7.66
CA ALA A 36 6.60 -6.48 -8.29
C ALA A 36 6.38 -6.19 -9.79
N HIS A 37 6.54 -4.93 -10.19
CA HIS A 37 6.56 -4.63 -11.61
C HIS A 37 7.95 -4.92 -12.17
N GLN A 38 8.02 -5.86 -13.09
CA GLN A 38 9.25 -6.13 -13.80
C GLN A 38 9.58 -5.02 -14.82
N PRO A 39 10.71 -4.30 -14.66
CA PRO A 39 11.12 -3.27 -15.60
C PRO A 39 11.48 -3.87 -16.97
N ARG A 40 11.32 -3.08 -18.02
CA ARG A 40 11.78 -3.43 -19.38
C ARG A 40 13.22 -3.94 -19.37
N LEU A 41 13.46 -5.05 -20.08
CA LEU A 41 14.77 -5.70 -20.27
C LEU A 41 15.39 -6.40 -19.04
N ALA A 42 14.60 -6.70 -18.00
CA ALA A 42 15.10 -7.48 -16.85
C ALA A 42 15.16 -9.01 -17.09
N VAL A 43 14.58 -9.55 -18.17
CA VAL A 43 14.81 -10.93 -18.63
C VAL A 43 15.81 -10.90 -19.79
N ASN A 44 16.92 -11.63 -19.69
CA ASN A 44 17.74 -11.92 -20.87
C ASN A 44 16.99 -12.97 -21.69
N GLY A 45 16.40 -12.59 -22.82
CA GLY A 45 16.01 -13.59 -23.82
C GLY A 45 14.78 -13.29 -24.66
N ASP A 46 13.68 -12.77 -24.11
CA ASP A 46 12.40 -12.88 -24.83
C ASP A 46 11.68 -11.57 -25.11
N SER A 47 11.33 -11.43 -26.40
CA SER A 47 10.70 -10.33 -27.13
C SER A 47 9.22 -10.11 -26.82
N SER A 48 8.74 -10.56 -25.65
CA SER A 48 7.30 -10.64 -25.42
C SER A 48 6.67 -9.30 -25.10
N ALA A 49 5.58 -9.01 -25.81
CA ALA A 49 4.69 -7.91 -25.46
C ALA A 49 3.86 -8.22 -24.20
N ILE A 50 3.80 -9.48 -23.74
CA ILE A 50 2.96 -9.93 -22.62
C ILE A 50 3.80 -10.72 -21.61
N THR A 51 3.78 -10.30 -20.34
CA THR A 51 4.43 -11.05 -19.26
C THR A 51 3.45 -11.30 -18.11
N LEU A 52 3.54 -12.46 -17.48
CA LEU A 52 2.80 -12.80 -16.26
C LEU A 52 3.79 -12.94 -15.11
N SER A 53 3.62 -12.15 -14.06
CA SER A 53 4.36 -12.26 -12.81
C SER A 53 3.48 -12.88 -11.74
N ALA A 54 4.04 -13.77 -10.92
CA ALA A 54 3.40 -14.31 -9.73
C ALA A 54 4.34 -14.14 -8.54
N ASP A 55 3.82 -13.58 -7.45
CA ASP A 55 4.55 -13.21 -6.25
C ASP A 55 3.88 -13.81 -5.02
N VAL A 56 4.69 -14.22 -4.07
CA VAL A 56 4.30 -14.42 -2.66
C VAL A 56 5.00 -13.37 -1.82
N PHE A 57 4.33 -12.91 -0.77
CA PHE A 57 4.89 -11.89 0.12
C PHE A 57 4.47 -12.09 1.57
N GLY A 58 5.30 -11.59 2.47
CA GLY A 58 5.03 -11.57 3.90
C GLY A 58 5.60 -10.33 4.55
N GLY A 59 4.82 -9.70 5.44
CA GLY A 59 5.19 -8.49 6.16
C GLY A 59 4.93 -8.63 7.65
N ALA A 60 5.80 -8.05 8.45
CA ALA A 60 5.68 -7.95 9.90
C ALA A 60 5.78 -6.49 10.33
N LYS A 61 5.48 -6.23 11.61
CA LYS A 61 5.45 -4.87 12.17
C LYS A 61 4.59 -3.95 11.29
N MET A 62 3.38 -4.42 10.98
CA MET A 62 2.40 -3.62 10.27
C MET A 62 2.17 -2.34 11.04
N ASN A 63 2.49 -1.22 10.41
CA ASN A 63 2.25 0.10 10.93
C ASN A 63 1.42 0.88 9.90
N GLY A 64 0.62 1.82 10.38
CA GLY A 64 -0.21 2.68 9.58
C GLY A 64 -1.16 3.45 10.48
N ARG A 65 -2.01 4.29 9.89
CA ARG A 65 -2.99 5.05 10.68
C ARG A 65 -3.88 4.09 11.48
N ASN A 66 -3.76 4.14 12.80
CA ASN A 66 -4.50 3.34 13.78
C ASN A 66 -4.29 1.80 13.72
N ILE A 67 -3.19 1.33 13.13
CA ILE A 67 -2.83 -0.10 13.09
C ILE A 67 -1.38 -0.30 13.53
N LYS A 68 -1.15 -1.27 14.42
CA LYS A 68 0.19 -1.72 14.83
C LYS A 68 0.33 -3.22 14.99
N ASP A 69 1.58 -3.63 15.20
CA ASP A 69 1.99 -4.96 15.71
C ASP A 69 1.37 -6.14 14.95
N GLY A 70 1.06 -5.92 13.67
CA GLY A 70 0.45 -6.89 12.81
C GLY A 70 1.45 -7.72 12.01
N PHE A 71 0.96 -8.85 11.51
CA PHE A 71 1.59 -9.68 10.51
C PHE A 71 0.63 -9.90 9.35
N SER A 72 1.14 -9.88 8.12
CA SER A 72 0.37 -10.19 6.92
C SER A 72 1.17 -11.08 5.99
N ALA A 73 0.48 -11.98 5.30
CA ALA A 73 1.04 -12.77 4.22
C ALA A 73 0.02 -12.89 3.09
N GLY A 74 0.51 -13.01 1.86
CA GLY A 74 -0.34 -13.01 0.70
C GLY A 74 0.38 -13.39 -0.58
N ALA A 75 -0.35 -13.28 -1.67
CA ALA A 75 0.14 -13.53 -3.00
C ALA A 75 -0.53 -12.58 -4.00
N SER A 76 0.15 -12.34 -5.10
CA SER A 76 -0.38 -11.57 -6.23
C SER A 76 0.05 -12.17 -7.55
N ALA A 77 -0.74 -11.93 -8.58
CA ALA A 77 -0.38 -12.15 -9.97
C ALA A 77 -0.58 -10.86 -10.76
N ALA A 78 0.32 -10.57 -11.70
CA ALA A 78 0.26 -9.38 -12.54
C ALA A 78 0.53 -9.73 -14.00
N LEU A 79 -0.44 -9.42 -14.85
CA LEU A 79 -0.29 -9.44 -16.30
C LEU A 79 0.17 -8.05 -16.76
N ASN A 80 1.27 -8.00 -17.49
CA ASN A 80 1.81 -6.77 -18.05
C ASN A 80 1.82 -6.87 -19.56
N TYR A 81 1.31 -5.85 -20.24
CA TYR A 81 1.16 -5.78 -21.69
C TYR A 81 1.80 -4.50 -22.23
N ARG A 82 2.58 -4.61 -23.31
CA ARG A 82 3.17 -3.48 -24.02
C ARG A 82 2.51 -3.32 -25.39
N PRO A 83 1.59 -2.36 -25.56
CA PRO A 83 0.73 -2.26 -26.75
C PRO A 83 1.49 -2.01 -28.06
N PHE A 84 2.65 -1.36 -28.00
CA PHE A 84 3.47 -1.06 -29.19
C PHE A 84 4.71 -1.96 -29.28
N GLY A 85 4.61 -3.18 -28.73
CA GLY A 85 5.69 -4.15 -28.74
C GLY A 85 6.75 -3.91 -27.66
N ILE A 86 7.79 -4.74 -27.64
CA ILE A 86 8.79 -4.78 -26.56
C ILE A 86 9.59 -3.47 -26.39
N SER A 87 9.77 -2.70 -27.46
CA SER A 87 10.52 -1.43 -27.43
C SER A 87 9.67 -0.27 -26.89
N SER A 88 8.36 -0.46 -26.77
CA SER A 88 7.45 0.53 -26.19
C SER A 88 7.85 0.80 -24.75
N PRO A 89 8.05 2.08 -24.36
CA PRO A 89 8.09 2.43 -22.94
C PRO A 89 6.70 2.25 -22.32
N LEU A 90 5.63 2.37 -23.10
CA LEU A 90 4.27 2.30 -22.59
C LEU A 90 3.89 0.86 -22.22
N TYR A 91 3.26 0.72 -21.06
CA TYR A 91 2.74 -0.53 -20.55
C TYR A 91 1.32 -0.37 -19.96
N VAL A 92 0.60 -1.49 -19.95
CA VAL A 92 -0.66 -1.69 -19.22
C VAL A 92 -0.46 -2.89 -18.32
N GLN A 93 -0.73 -2.75 -17.02
CA GLN A 93 -0.64 -3.81 -16.05
C GLN A 93 -2.00 -4.04 -15.40
N ALA A 94 -2.45 -5.29 -15.37
CA ALA A 94 -3.56 -5.74 -14.57
C ALA A 94 -3.03 -6.71 -13.51
N ALA A 95 -3.31 -6.46 -12.24
CA ALA A 95 -2.89 -7.30 -11.13
C ALA A 95 -4.07 -7.70 -10.26
N PHE A 96 -4.00 -8.91 -9.72
CA PHE A 96 -4.94 -9.47 -8.75
C PHE A 96 -4.15 -10.07 -7.59
N GLY A 97 -4.63 -9.95 -6.37
CA GLY A 97 -3.97 -10.53 -5.22
C GLY A 97 -4.80 -10.46 -3.97
N GLY A 98 -4.29 -11.10 -2.93
CA GLY A 98 -4.94 -11.12 -1.62
C GLY A 98 -3.92 -11.34 -0.52
N LYS A 99 -4.25 -10.86 0.66
CA LYS A 99 -3.48 -11.14 1.88
C LYS A 99 -4.41 -11.37 3.06
N GLY A 100 -3.90 -12.09 4.03
CA GLY A 100 -4.53 -12.25 5.33
C GLY A 100 -3.52 -12.14 6.45
N GLY A 101 -4.02 -11.97 7.66
CA GLY A 101 -3.14 -11.77 8.80
C GLY A 101 -3.88 -11.39 10.07
N ASN A 102 -3.12 -10.80 10.98
CA ASN A 102 -3.66 -10.26 12.22
C ASN A 102 -3.08 -8.87 12.46
N ALA A 103 -3.90 -7.95 12.94
CA ALA A 103 -3.52 -6.57 13.24
C ALA A 103 -4.09 -6.14 14.59
N SER A 104 -3.35 -5.29 15.32
CA SER A 104 -3.87 -4.58 16.49
C SER A 104 -4.27 -3.17 16.10
N LEU A 105 -5.28 -2.65 16.75
CA LEU A 105 -5.65 -1.25 16.67
C LEU A 105 -4.71 -0.41 17.53
N GLU A 106 -4.42 0.79 17.09
CA GLU A 106 -3.70 1.79 17.89
C GLU A 106 -4.26 3.19 17.69
N CYS A 107 -3.69 4.13 18.43
CA CYS A 107 -3.78 5.55 18.15
C CYS A 107 -2.37 6.01 17.73
N SER A 108 -2.12 6.08 16.41
CA SER A 108 -0.77 6.31 15.86
C SER A 108 -0.28 7.76 16.06
N GLU A 109 -1.16 8.68 16.44
CA GLU A 109 -0.81 10.04 16.87
C GLU A 109 -1.13 10.19 18.35
N SER A 110 -0.13 9.96 19.21
CA SER A 110 -0.27 10.17 20.66
C SER A 110 -0.78 11.58 20.94
N GLY A 111 -1.97 11.68 21.55
CA GLY A 111 -2.62 12.94 21.88
C GLY A 111 -3.64 13.48 20.88
N LYS A 112 -3.99 12.74 19.81
CA LYS A 112 -5.05 13.17 18.87
C LYS A 112 -6.31 12.31 18.83
N CYS A 113 -6.34 11.12 19.43
CA CYS A 113 -7.56 10.33 19.54
C CYS A 113 -8.40 10.76 20.74
N ASN A 114 -9.73 10.64 20.62
CA ASN A 114 -10.64 10.88 21.75
C ASN A 114 -10.39 9.94 22.93
N ASP A 115 -10.72 10.43 24.13
CA ASP A 115 -10.47 9.72 25.39
C ASP A 115 -11.22 8.38 25.46
N GLY A 116 -12.40 8.29 24.85
CA GLY A 116 -13.18 7.06 24.79
C GLY A 116 -12.48 5.95 24.02
N TYR A 117 -11.87 6.29 22.88
CA TYR A 117 -11.08 5.36 22.08
C TYR A 117 -9.79 4.96 22.80
N ASN A 118 -9.09 5.90 23.44
CA ASN A 118 -7.91 5.60 24.24
C ASN A 118 -8.24 4.66 25.41
N ALA A 119 -9.32 4.93 26.15
CA ALA A 119 -9.80 4.05 27.21
C ALA A 119 -10.19 2.67 26.67
N TRP A 120 -10.82 2.61 25.49
CA TRP A 120 -11.16 1.35 24.84
C TRP A 120 -9.90 0.54 24.47
N LEU A 121 -8.85 1.18 23.94
CA LEU A 121 -7.57 0.54 23.62
C LEU A 121 -6.91 -0.12 24.84
N GLU A 122 -7.14 0.40 26.04
CA GLU A 122 -6.60 -0.17 27.28
C GLU A 122 -7.33 -1.43 27.75
N THR A 123 -8.54 -1.70 27.24
CA THR A 123 -9.34 -2.89 27.60
C THR A 123 -8.78 -4.18 26.98
N SER A 124 -9.27 -5.34 27.45
CA SER A 124 -8.93 -6.64 26.85
C SER A 124 -9.33 -6.75 25.37
N LYS A 125 -10.41 -6.07 24.95
CA LYS A 125 -10.80 -5.98 23.54
C LYS A 125 -9.84 -5.09 22.77
N GLY A 126 -9.51 -3.91 23.30
CA GLY A 126 -8.57 -2.97 22.67
C GLY A 126 -7.16 -3.52 22.44
N ARG A 127 -6.68 -4.39 23.35
CA ARG A 127 -5.36 -5.02 23.25
C ARG A 127 -5.32 -6.28 22.37
N LYS A 128 -6.47 -6.72 21.84
CA LYS A 128 -6.55 -7.94 21.04
C LYS A 128 -5.90 -7.73 19.65
N LYS A 129 -5.39 -8.81 19.08
CA LYS A 129 -5.07 -8.90 17.65
C LYS A 129 -6.27 -9.48 16.91
N TYR A 130 -6.72 -8.76 15.89
CA TYR A 130 -7.88 -9.10 15.11
C TYR A 130 -7.46 -9.67 13.76
N SER A 131 -8.09 -10.78 13.36
CA SER A 131 -7.83 -11.39 12.08
C SER A 131 -8.42 -10.55 10.95
N PHE A 132 -7.79 -10.60 9.78
CA PHE A 132 -8.31 -9.96 8.58
C PHE A 132 -7.93 -10.76 7.33
N TRP A 133 -8.70 -10.53 6.27
CA TRP A 133 -8.36 -10.90 4.90
C TRP A 133 -8.70 -9.73 3.97
N ASN A 134 -8.07 -9.70 2.80
CA ASN A 134 -8.48 -8.82 1.72
C ASN A 134 -8.20 -9.43 0.34
N LEU A 135 -8.92 -8.91 -0.64
CA LEU A 135 -8.72 -9.11 -2.06
C LEU A 135 -8.53 -7.74 -2.72
N GLN A 136 -7.64 -7.68 -3.70
CA GLN A 136 -7.28 -6.46 -4.38
C GLN A 136 -7.09 -6.71 -5.87
N GLU A 137 -7.60 -5.79 -6.67
CA GLU A 137 -7.38 -5.72 -8.11
C GLU A 137 -6.77 -4.37 -8.44
N ARG A 138 -5.80 -4.32 -9.34
CA ARG A 138 -5.15 -3.09 -9.76
C ARG A 138 -5.01 -3.06 -11.27
N MET A 139 -5.48 -1.98 -11.88
CA MET A 139 -5.22 -1.68 -13.29
C MET A 139 -4.35 -0.43 -13.35
N THR A 140 -3.21 -0.51 -14.02
CA THR A 140 -2.23 0.58 -14.13
C THR A 140 -1.83 0.76 -15.58
N VAL A 141 -1.74 2.01 -16.02
CA VAL A 141 -1.07 2.38 -17.27
C VAL A 141 0.17 3.19 -16.91
N GLY A 142 1.24 3.03 -17.66
CA GLY A 142 2.47 3.74 -17.36
C GLY A 142 3.49 3.70 -18.48
N ALA A 143 4.65 4.25 -18.18
CA ALA A 143 5.80 4.25 -19.05
C ALA A 143 7.05 3.85 -18.27
N ASP A 144 7.89 2.97 -18.83
CA ASP A 144 9.24 2.68 -18.36
C ASP A 144 10.30 3.01 -19.41
N PHE A 145 11.05 4.08 -19.15
CA PHE A 145 12.11 4.58 -20.01
C PHE A 145 13.44 3.94 -19.66
N ASP A 146 14.11 3.46 -20.69
CA ASP A 146 15.49 3.01 -20.63
C ASP A 146 16.42 4.13 -21.09
N ILE A 147 17.29 4.58 -20.18
CA ILE A 147 18.25 5.65 -20.45
C ILE A 147 19.70 5.14 -20.39
N GLY A 148 19.92 3.85 -20.62
CA GLY A 148 21.24 3.21 -20.62
C GLY A 148 21.49 2.41 -19.35
N PRO A 149 22.20 2.95 -18.33
CA PRO A 149 22.45 2.25 -17.07
C PRO A 149 21.25 2.28 -16.11
N MET A 150 20.22 3.08 -16.42
CA MET A 150 19.09 3.31 -15.54
C MET A 150 17.75 3.06 -16.26
N VAL A 151 16.75 2.72 -15.47
CA VAL A 151 15.35 2.65 -15.88
C VAL A 151 14.56 3.65 -15.05
N LEU A 152 13.78 4.50 -15.70
CA LEU A 152 12.90 5.45 -15.03
C LEU A 152 11.46 5.12 -15.41
N GLY A 153 10.59 4.97 -14.43
CA GLY A 153 9.20 4.60 -14.68
C GLY A 153 8.21 5.48 -13.94
N LEU A 154 7.05 5.67 -14.55
CA LEU A 154 5.90 6.31 -13.94
C LEU A 154 4.65 5.54 -14.34
N GLY A 155 3.68 5.41 -13.43
CA GLY A 155 2.41 4.79 -13.72
C GLY A 155 1.28 5.39 -12.89
N ALA A 156 0.07 5.26 -13.39
CA ALA A 156 -1.14 5.66 -12.69
C ALA A 156 -2.30 4.71 -13.06
N GLY A 157 -3.30 4.64 -12.19
CA GLY A 157 -4.38 3.71 -12.37
C GLY A 157 -5.37 3.69 -11.23
N VAL A 158 -6.06 2.56 -11.11
CA VAL A 158 -7.06 2.31 -10.08
C VAL A 158 -6.76 1.01 -9.36
N GLN A 159 -7.03 1.00 -8.05
CA GLN A 159 -7.02 -0.18 -7.22
C GLN A 159 -8.41 -0.39 -6.63
N LEU A 160 -9.02 -1.53 -6.92
CA LEU A 160 -10.21 -2.02 -6.24
C LEU A 160 -9.78 -2.88 -5.06
N PHE A 161 -10.55 -2.84 -3.99
CA PHE A 161 -10.30 -3.68 -2.83
C PHE A 161 -11.61 -4.11 -2.18
N GLU A 162 -11.52 -5.25 -1.51
CA GLU A 162 -12.51 -5.77 -0.59
C GLU A 162 -11.76 -6.39 0.59
N GLY A 163 -12.22 -6.13 1.81
CA GLY A 163 -11.66 -6.66 3.04
C GLY A 163 -12.74 -7.20 3.97
N GLY A 164 -12.35 -8.12 4.83
CA GLY A 164 -13.20 -8.58 5.92
C GLY A 164 -12.42 -9.26 7.04
N GLY A 165 -13.17 -9.81 8.00
CA GLY A 165 -12.66 -10.50 9.18
C GLY A 165 -12.90 -9.73 10.48
N ASP A 166 -12.41 -10.26 11.60
CA ASP A 166 -12.67 -9.68 12.92
C ASP A 166 -12.21 -8.22 13.04
N PHE A 167 -11.21 -7.82 12.26
CA PHE A 167 -10.70 -6.45 12.23
C PHE A 167 -11.74 -5.48 11.65
N ASP A 168 -12.38 -5.83 10.53
CA ASP A 168 -13.37 -4.96 9.91
C ASP A 168 -14.68 -4.94 10.73
N ASP A 169 -15.03 -6.04 11.40
CA ASP A 169 -16.14 -6.08 12.35
C ASP A 169 -15.92 -5.12 13.53
N ILE A 170 -14.72 -5.14 14.14
CA ILE A 170 -14.44 -4.23 15.27
C ILE A 170 -14.32 -2.78 14.80
N ARG A 171 -13.78 -2.55 13.60
CA ARG A 171 -13.74 -1.23 12.97
C ARG A 171 -15.14 -0.65 12.82
N ASP A 172 -16.07 -1.43 12.28
CA ASP A 172 -17.46 -0.97 12.07
C ASP A 172 -18.20 -0.74 13.38
N TYR A 173 -17.92 -1.54 14.41
CA TYR A 173 -18.41 -1.30 15.77
C TYR A 173 -17.90 0.03 16.33
N LEU A 174 -16.59 0.30 16.22
CA LEU A 174 -15.98 1.53 16.70
C LEU A 174 -16.42 2.75 15.87
N GLY A 175 -16.61 2.58 14.57
CA GLY A 175 -17.11 3.60 13.64
C GLY A 175 -18.50 4.16 13.98
N LYS A 176 -19.28 3.44 14.80
CA LYS A 176 -20.60 3.88 15.27
C LYS A 176 -20.55 4.80 16.49
N SER A 177 -19.42 4.90 17.18
CA SER A 177 -19.38 5.52 18.52
C SER A 177 -18.07 6.18 18.92
N LEU A 178 -16.93 5.59 18.58
CA LEU A 178 -15.60 5.97 19.10
C LEU A 178 -14.61 6.38 18.02
N ALA A 179 -14.94 6.19 16.75
CA ALA A 179 -14.07 6.46 15.61
C ALA A 179 -14.89 6.90 14.40
N GLU A 180 -14.22 7.48 13.40
CA GLU A 180 -14.76 7.68 12.06
C GLU A 180 -14.30 6.55 11.15
N ASN A 181 -15.20 6.01 10.32
CA ASN A 181 -14.86 4.99 9.34
C ASN A 181 -14.60 5.66 7.98
N ASP A 182 -13.39 5.50 7.45
CA ASP A 182 -12.96 6.12 6.19
C ASP A 182 -13.44 5.36 4.95
N ASP A 183 -13.83 4.10 5.09
CA ASP A 183 -14.34 3.25 4.02
C ASP A 183 -15.28 2.15 4.52
N GLU A 184 -16.08 1.57 3.62
CA GLU A 184 -17.08 0.53 3.96
C GLU A 184 -16.51 -0.89 3.95
N GLY A 185 -15.19 -1.08 3.88
CA GLY A 185 -14.58 -2.41 3.72
C GLY A 185 -14.30 -2.77 2.25
N TYR A 186 -14.89 -2.05 1.31
CA TYR A 186 -14.65 -2.18 -0.13
C TYR A 186 -14.55 -0.80 -0.78
N GLY A 187 -14.01 -0.76 -2.00
CA GLY A 187 -14.04 0.45 -2.81
C GLY A 187 -13.00 0.51 -3.91
N VAL A 188 -12.93 1.67 -4.55
CA VAL A 188 -11.99 1.98 -5.64
C VAL A 188 -11.15 3.21 -5.25
N LYS A 189 -9.85 3.16 -5.49
CA LYS A 189 -8.92 4.27 -5.22
C LYS A 189 -8.00 4.52 -6.39
N LEU A 190 -7.58 5.78 -6.51
CA LEU A 190 -6.54 6.14 -7.45
C LEU A 190 -5.19 5.62 -6.93
N TYR A 191 -4.39 5.15 -7.86
CA TYR A 191 -3.05 4.65 -7.63
C TYR A 191 -2.08 5.37 -8.55
N SER A 192 -0.89 5.64 -8.06
CA SER A 192 0.24 6.08 -8.88
C SER A 192 1.53 5.48 -8.38
N THR A 193 2.51 5.35 -9.26
CA THR A 193 3.82 4.79 -8.95
C THR A 193 4.92 5.55 -9.65
N ALA A 194 6.07 5.63 -8.99
CA ALA A 194 7.31 6.12 -9.55
C ALA A 194 8.42 5.09 -9.34
N ARG A 195 9.19 4.84 -10.39
CA ARG A 195 10.24 3.82 -10.40
C ARG A 195 11.57 4.41 -10.79
N VAL A 196 12.60 3.98 -10.06
CA VAL A 196 14.01 4.17 -10.44
C VAL A 196 14.69 2.82 -10.36
N GLY A 197 15.27 2.37 -11.48
CA GLY A 197 16.02 1.13 -11.57
C GLY A 197 17.43 1.34 -12.09
N ALA A 198 18.32 0.43 -11.71
CA ALA A 198 19.70 0.36 -12.17
C ALA A 198 19.93 -0.99 -12.84
N ARG A 199 20.59 -0.95 -14.00
CA ARG A 199 20.99 -2.16 -14.73
C ARG A 199 22.31 -2.68 -14.20
N LEU A 200 22.33 -3.97 -13.95
CA LEU A 200 23.53 -4.71 -13.57
C LEU A 200 24.08 -5.47 -14.80
N GLY A 201 23.89 -4.94 -16.00
CA GLY A 201 24.23 -5.63 -17.26
C GLY A 201 23.56 -7.00 -17.35
N ARG A 202 24.35 -8.04 -17.63
CA ARG A 202 23.85 -9.42 -17.73
C ARG A 202 23.33 -10.01 -16.41
N TYR A 203 23.54 -9.34 -15.29
CA TYR A 203 23.15 -9.82 -13.96
C TYR A 203 21.73 -9.40 -13.56
N GLY A 204 21.02 -8.64 -14.39
CA GLY A 204 19.63 -8.25 -14.14
C GLY A 204 19.45 -6.78 -13.77
N VAL A 205 18.37 -6.49 -13.05
CA VAL A 205 17.96 -5.11 -12.70
C VAL A 205 17.63 -5.03 -11.23
N VAL A 206 18.07 -3.96 -10.57
CA VAL A 206 17.55 -3.56 -9.25
C VAL A 206 16.65 -2.38 -9.45
N ALA A 207 15.45 -2.37 -8.87
CA ALA A 207 14.53 -1.24 -8.96
C ALA A 207 13.90 -0.91 -7.62
N VAL A 208 13.73 0.39 -7.39
CA VAL A 208 12.94 0.96 -6.32
C VAL A 208 11.64 1.48 -6.90
N ASP A 209 10.53 1.04 -6.34
CA ASP A 209 9.18 1.51 -6.62
C ASP A 209 8.66 2.31 -5.42
N ALA A 210 8.15 3.50 -5.69
CA ALA A 210 7.39 4.30 -4.75
C ALA A 210 5.93 4.33 -5.20
N ASP A 211 5.08 3.65 -4.43
CA ASP A 211 3.66 3.49 -4.67
C ASP A 211 2.86 4.45 -3.80
N PHE A 212 1.90 5.13 -4.42
CA PHE A 212 1.02 6.10 -3.78
C PHE A 212 -0.42 5.69 -4.04
N MET A 213 -1.18 5.44 -2.99
CA MET A 213 -2.61 5.18 -3.06
C MET A 213 -3.36 6.36 -2.45
N TRP A 214 -4.17 7.02 -3.26
CA TRP A 214 -4.85 8.25 -2.90
C TRP A 214 -6.20 7.92 -2.23
N LEU A 215 -6.23 7.95 -0.90
CA LEU A 215 -7.47 8.00 -0.10
C LEU A 215 -7.65 9.40 0.50
N LYS A 216 -8.62 9.58 1.42
CA LYS A 216 -8.66 10.75 2.31
C LYS A 216 -7.31 11.00 3.00
N THR A 217 -6.58 9.91 3.29
CA THR A 217 -5.18 9.91 3.71
C THR A 217 -4.35 9.18 2.66
N MET A 218 -3.25 9.77 2.19
CA MET A 218 -2.39 9.11 1.21
C MET A 218 -1.66 7.94 1.87
N ASN A 219 -1.82 6.73 1.34
CA ASN A 219 -1.01 5.59 1.75
C ASN A 219 0.22 5.47 0.85
N VAL A 220 1.39 5.27 1.45
CA VAL A 220 2.66 5.15 0.72
C VAL A 220 3.25 3.75 0.90
N GLY A 221 3.79 3.21 -0.19
CA GLY A 221 4.58 1.99 -0.22
C GLY A 221 5.91 2.22 -0.90
N LEU A 222 6.96 1.60 -0.38
CA LEU A 222 8.29 1.54 -1.00
C LEU A 222 8.65 0.08 -1.20
N MET A 223 9.15 -0.27 -2.37
CA MET A 223 9.61 -1.62 -2.68
C MET A 223 10.97 -1.55 -3.35
N LEU A 224 11.95 -2.30 -2.87
CA LEU A 224 13.24 -2.51 -3.51
C LEU A 224 13.30 -3.96 -4.00
N ASN A 225 13.33 -4.15 -5.31
CA ASN A 225 13.33 -5.46 -5.95
C ASN A 225 14.61 -5.67 -6.76
N TYR A 226 15.09 -6.90 -6.75
CA TYR A 226 16.05 -7.42 -7.70
C TYR A 226 15.33 -8.37 -8.67
N PHE A 227 15.58 -8.19 -9.96
CA PHE A 227 15.03 -8.98 -11.05
C PHE A 227 16.17 -9.71 -11.76
N HIS A 228 16.20 -11.04 -11.62
CA HIS A 228 17.17 -11.90 -12.28
C HIS A 228 16.76 -12.17 -13.74
N PRO A 229 17.72 -12.28 -14.67
CA PRO A 229 17.44 -12.56 -16.08
C PRO A 229 16.62 -13.81 -16.40
N SER A 230 16.51 -14.76 -15.47
CA SER A 230 15.68 -15.98 -15.61
C SER A 230 14.20 -15.77 -15.24
N GLY A 231 13.81 -14.52 -14.96
CA GLY A 231 12.47 -14.13 -14.52
C GLY A 231 12.23 -14.25 -13.02
N PHE A 232 13.12 -14.90 -12.26
CA PHE A 232 13.05 -14.88 -10.80
C PHE A 232 13.31 -13.48 -10.26
N HIS A 233 12.57 -13.09 -9.25
CA HIS A 233 12.75 -11.81 -8.59
C HIS A 233 12.41 -11.90 -7.12
N GLY A 234 12.92 -10.95 -6.35
CA GLY A 234 12.61 -10.82 -4.95
C GLY A 234 13.08 -9.50 -4.42
N GLY A 235 12.53 -9.12 -3.27
CA GLY A 235 12.72 -7.78 -2.76
C GLY A 235 12.33 -7.63 -1.30
N VAL A 236 12.51 -6.41 -0.84
CA VAL A 236 12.04 -5.92 0.45
C VAL A 236 11.06 -4.80 0.21
N PHE A 237 10.09 -4.66 1.10
CA PHE A 237 9.13 -3.56 1.03
C PHE A 237 8.87 -2.96 2.41
N ALA A 238 8.45 -1.70 2.40
CA ALA A 238 7.88 -0.99 3.52
C ALA A 238 6.60 -0.31 3.02
N ALA A 239 5.45 -0.81 3.45
CA ALA A 239 4.16 -0.29 2.97
C ALA A 239 3.18 -0.14 4.13
N GLU A 240 2.45 0.98 4.15
CA GLU A 240 1.44 1.21 5.18
C GLU A 240 0.37 0.10 5.16
N LYS A 241 -0.01 -0.37 6.36
CA LYS A 241 -0.92 -1.51 6.57
C LYS A 241 -0.47 -2.83 5.93
N VAL A 242 0.81 -2.96 5.56
CA VAL A 242 1.48 -4.23 5.24
C VAL A 242 2.69 -4.42 6.15
N GLY A 243 3.34 -3.32 6.54
CA GLY A 243 4.54 -3.31 7.37
C GLY A 243 5.82 -3.40 6.55
N TYR A 244 6.86 -3.91 7.21
CA TYR A 244 8.14 -4.23 6.58
C TYR A 244 8.15 -5.71 6.22
N GLY A 245 8.54 -6.03 4.99
CA GLY A 245 8.43 -7.39 4.51
C GLY A 245 9.31 -7.73 3.35
N VAL A 246 9.12 -8.95 2.85
CA VAL A 246 9.81 -9.51 1.71
C VAL A 246 8.81 -10.07 0.71
N ASN A 247 9.16 -9.97 -0.57
CA ASN A 247 8.45 -10.63 -1.65
C ASN A 247 9.41 -11.50 -2.47
N PHE A 248 8.87 -12.56 -3.05
CA PHE A 248 9.58 -13.45 -3.96
C PHE A 248 8.62 -13.92 -5.04
N GLY A 249 9.10 -13.97 -6.27
CA GLY A 249 8.25 -14.27 -7.40
C GLY A 249 9.00 -14.71 -8.64
N LYS A 250 8.23 -15.01 -9.67
CA LYS A 250 8.73 -15.34 -11.01
C LYS A 250 7.86 -14.71 -12.07
N THR A 251 8.50 -14.16 -13.08
CA THR A 251 7.87 -13.68 -14.30
C THR A 251 8.08 -14.67 -15.44
N PHE A 252 7.02 -14.89 -16.18
CA PHE A 252 6.93 -15.69 -17.40
C PHE A 252 6.71 -14.76 -18.58
N SER A 253 7.45 -14.97 -19.67
CA SER A 253 7.32 -14.24 -20.93
C SER A 253 6.76 -15.19 -21.98
N PHE A 254 5.87 -14.72 -22.86
CA PHE A 254 5.15 -15.56 -23.83
C PHE A 254 5.39 -15.16 -25.28
#